data_AF-A0A6A9T0G0-F1
#
_entry.id   AF-A0A6A9T0G0-F1
#
_cell.length_a   1.000
_cell.length_b   1.000
_cell.length_c   1.000
_cell.angle_alpha   90.00
_cell.angle_beta   90.00
_cell.angle_gamma   90.00
#
_symmetry.space_group_name_H-M   'P 1'
#
loop_
_entity.id
_entity.type
_entity.pdbx_description
1 polymer ?
#
loop_
_entity_poly.entity_id
_entity_poly.type
_entity_poly.pdbx_seq_one_letter_code
_entity_poly.pdbx_strand_id
1 'polypeptide(L)'
;MSSSQHPVALALERRVGGATRLLATVMALPLVDGLFPALILAGAVDGPLGILEVGLLVFGGSATVAVILADMDGGPRKQVPAILGVGAVLLVVAAIEAALAPTLASVLNLDIFQRFAAVVILAVAARTASARIGELLPRPAVIVVLGLLASLDVSNAELVVSTDLGLVARGTAAAGVGVLFALAVSLSGPAIRSMVDLDRFRFGS
;
A
#
# COMPACT_ATOMS: atom_id res chain seq x y z
N MET A 1 -6.51 35.08 14.17
CA MET A 1 -7.01 36.23 13.38
C MET A 1 -6.98 35.84 11.90
N SER A 2 -8.08 36.12 11.20
CA SER A 2 -8.35 35.89 9.76
C SER A 2 -8.26 34.47 9.21
N SER A 3 -9.17 33.58 9.65
CA SER A 3 -9.52 32.38 8.89
C SER A 3 -10.46 32.77 7.76
N SER A 4 -9.93 32.98 6.57
CA SER A 4 -10.75 33.04 5.35
C SER A 4 -11.27 31.62 5.08
N GLN A 5 -12.40 31.27 5.71
CA GLN A 5 -13.08 30.00 5.52
C GLN A 5 -13.78 30.02 4.15
N HIS A 6 -13.06 29.59 3.12
CA HIS A 6 -13.66 29.40 1.81
C HIS A 6 -14.71 28.28 1.92
N PRO A 7 -15.98 28.51 1.53
CA PRO A 7 -17.04 27.49 1.61
C PRO A 7 -16.72 26.23 0.80
N VAL A 8 -15.84 26.33 -0.20
CA VAL A 8 -15.32 25.20 -0.98
C VAL A 8 -14.34 24.34 -0.17
N ALA A 9 -13.52 24.94 0.70
CA ALA A 9 -12.59 24.21 1.56
C ALA A 9 -13.33 23.43 2.66
N LEU A 10 -14.36 24.04 3.27
CA LEU A 10 -15.25 23.37 4.23
C LEU A 10 -16.09 22.27 3.57
N ALA A 11 -16.50 22.45 2.31
CA ALA A 11 -17.17 21.41 1.55
C ALA A 11 -16.24 20.24 1.18
N LEU A 12 -14.95 20.51 0.91
CA LEU A 12 -13.92 19.48 0.71
C LEU A 12 -13.57 18.74 1.99
N GLU A 13 -13.39 19.46 3.11
CA GLU A 13 -13.09 18.89 4.43
C GLU A 13 -14.27 18.04 4.96
N ARG A 14 -15.51 18.44 4.65
CA ARG A 14 -16.71 17.62 4.91
C ARG A 14 -16.89 16.48 3.91
N ARG A 15 -16.38 16.58 2.68
CA ARG A 15 -16.43 15.49 1.66
C ARG A 15 -15.33 14.45 1.84
N VAL A 16 -14.17 14.88 2.34
CA VAL A 16 -13.03 14.02 2.67
C VAL A 16 -13.03 13.87 4.18
N GLY A 17 -14.00 13.12 4.70
CA GLY A 17 -14.04 12.78 6.12
C GLY A 17 -12.70 12.19 6.56
N GLY A 18 -12.32 12.42 7.82
CA GLY A 18 -11.03 11.95 8.36
C GLY A 18 -10.74 10.48 8.03
N ALA A 19 -11.76 9.63 8.10
CA ALA A 19 -11.66 8.21 7.75
C ALA A 19 -11.36 7.94 6.26
N THR A 20 -11.88 8.74 5.32
CA THR A 20 -11.52 8.60 3.89
C THR A 20 -10.07 9.00 3.65
N ARG A 21 -9.57 10.01 4.36
CA ARG A 21 -8.15 10.39 4.32
C ARG A 21 -7.26 9.31 4.92
N LEU A 22 -7.69 8.70 6.03
CA LEU A 22 -6.99 7.55 6.62
C LEU A 22 -6.95 6.38 5.65
N LEU A 23 -8.08 6.06 5.01
CA LEU A 23 -8.16 5.00 3.99
C LEU A 23 -7.19 5.28 2.84
N ALA A 24 -7.22 6.51 2.29
CA ALA A 24 -6.32 6.91 1.22
C ALA A 24 -4.85 6.80 1.64
N THR A 25 -4.52 7.21 2.86
CA THR A 25 -3.15 7.15 3.38
C THR A 25 -2.68 5.70 3.49
N VAL A 26 -3.52 4.83 4.06
CA VAL A 26 -3.18 3.41 4.24
C VAL A 26 -3.04 2.70 2.89
N MET A 27 -4.01 2.87 1.99
CA MET A 27 -4.00 2.18 0.70
C MET A 27 -2.94 2.73 -0.26
N ALA A 28 -2.57 4.01 -0.15
CA ALA A 28 -1.53 4.63 -0.99
C ALA A 28 -0.13 4.48 -0.41
N LEU A 29 0.02 4.05 0.85
CA LEU A 29 1.33 3.91 1.50
C LEU A 29 2.31 3.07 0.67
N PRO A 30 1.92 1.91 0.09
CA PRO A 30 2.81 1.09 -0.73
C PRO A 30 3.33 1.75 -2.01
N LEU A 31 2.62 2.77 -2.50
CA LEU A 31 3.02 3.56 -3.67
C LEU A 31 4.09 4.57 -3.24
N VAL A 32 3.85 5.26 -2.13
CA VAL A 32 4.73 6.32 -1.61
C VAL A 32 6.02 5.78 -1.01
N ASP A 33 5.98 4.62 -0.36
CA ASP A 33 7.16 4.01 0.28
C ASP A 33 8.05 3.21 -0.69
N GLY A 34 7.65 3.11 -1.96
CA GLY A 34 8.38 2.40 -3.01
C GLY A 34 8.26 0.87 -2.94
N LEU A 35 7.43 0.33 -2.05
CA LEU A 35 7.19 -1.11 -1.93
C LEU A 35 6.57 -1.68 -3.21
N PHE A 36 5.56 -1.00 -3.75
CA PHE A 36 4.84 -1.48 -4.93
C PHE A 36 5.74 -1.59 -6.18
N PRO A 37 6.50 -0.55 -6.60
CA PRO A 37 7.39 -0.70 -7.75
C PRO A 37 8.51 -1.72 -7.50
N ALA A 38 8.98 -1.88 -6.26
CA ALA A 38 9.93 -2.94 -5.92
C ALA A 38 9.33 -4.36 -6.12
N LEU A 39 8.06 -4.56 -5.75
CA LEU A 39 7.35 -5.81 -5.98
C LEU A 39 7.13 -6.09 -7.47
N ILE A 40 6.86 -5.05 -8.26
CA ILE A 40 6.78 -5.17 -9.73
C ILE A 40 8.12 -5.67 -10.29
N LEU A 41 9.22 -5.03 -9.91
CA LEU A 41 10.57 -5.42 -10.35
C LEU A 41 10.98 -6.82 -9.89
N ALA A 42 10.45 -7.28 -8.75
CA ALA A 42 10.65 -8.63 -8.25
C ALA A 42 9.78 -9.69 -8.96
N GLY A 43 8.93 -9.30 -9.93
CA GLY A 43 8.04 -10.22 -10.64
C GLY A 43 6.81 -10.65 -9.84
N ALA A 44 6.47 -9.95 -8.75
CA ALA A 44 5.37 -10.34 -7.86
C ALA A 44 3.99 -10.29 -8.54
N VAL A 45 3.85 -9.62 -9.69
CA VAL A 45 2.60 -9.48 -10.45
C VAL A 45 2.60 -10.29 -11.76
N ASP A 46 3.57 -11.18 -11.98
CA ASP A 46 3.70 -11.92 -13.25
C ASP A 46 2.59 -12.94 -13.51
N GLY A 47 1.93 -13.40 -12.44
CA GLY A 47 0.85 -14.38 -12.49
C GLY A 47 -0.42 -13.93 -11.75
N PRO A 48 -1.57 -14.57 -12.04
CA PRO A 48 -2.84 -14.23 -11.38
C PRO A 48 -2.80 -14.34 -9.86
N LEU A 49 -2.10 -15.35 -9.32
CA LEU A 49 -1.94 -15.52 -7.87
C LEU A 49 -1.13 -14.38 -7.26
N GLY A 50 -0.03 -13.98 -7.90
CA GLY A 50 0.78 -12.86 -7.44
C GLY A 50 0.03 -11.53 -7.46
N ILE A 51 -0.78 -11.28 -8.49
CA ILE A 51 -1.68 -10.11 -8.55
C ILE A 51 -2.67 -10.12 -7.38
N LEU A 52 -3.23 -11.28 -7.04
CA LEU A 52 -4.12 -11.42 -5.89
C LEU A 52 -3.39 -11.20 -4.56
N GLU A 53 -2.21 -11.78 -4.38
CA GLU A 53 -1.40 -11.61 -3.19
C GLU A 53 -1.00 -10.16 -2.96
N VAL A 54 -0.46 -9.49 -3.99
CA VAL A 54 -0.12 -8.06 -3.91
C VAL A 54 -1.38 -7.24 -3.64
N GLY A 55 -2.47 -7.47 -4.38
CA GLY A 55 -3.70 -6.71 -4.19
C GLY A 55 -4.30 -6.85 -2.79
N LEU A 56 -4.38 -8.07 -2.26
CA LEU A 56 -5.00 -8.35 -0.97
C LEU A 56 -4.09 -8.01 0.22
N LEU A 57 -2.78 -8.25 0.11
CA LEU A 57 -1.87 -8.07 1.24
C LEU A 57 -1.28 -6.66 1.30
N VAL A 58 -0.99 -6.05 0.15
CA VAL A 58 -0.30 -4.76 0.08
C VAL A 58 -1.30 -3.61 0.06
N PHE A 59 -2.29 -3.65 -0.83
CA PHE A 59 -3.31 -2.59 -0.93
C PHE A 59 -4.54 -2.84 -0.05
N GLY A 60 -5.02 -4.08 -0.03
CA GLY A 60 -6.22 -4.53 0.69
C GLY A 60 -5.97 -5.03 2.11
N GLY A 61 -4.77 -4.82 2.69
CA GLY A 61 -4.34 -5.46 3.92
C GLY A 61 -5.18 -5.13 5.16
N SER A 62 -4.75 -5.65 6.33
CA SER A 62 -5.46 -5.51 7.61
C SER A 62 -5.76 -4.06 8.00
N ALA A 63 -4.86 -3.12 7.68
CA ALA A 63 -5.07 -1.71 7.94
C ALA A 63 -6.24 -1.13 7.14
N THR A 64 -6.40 -1.51 5.88
CA THR A 64 -7.54 -1.11 5.03
C THR A 64 -8.84 -1.63 5.62
N VAL A 65 -8.87 -2.90 6.06
CA VAL A 65 -10.03 -3.50 6.74
C VAL A 65 -10.37 -2.75 8.03
N ALA A 66 -9.36 -2.48 8.86
CA ALA A 66 -9.55 -1.78 10.13
C ALA A 66 -10.12 -0.37 9.91
N VAL A 67 -9.60 0.40 8.96
CA VAL A 67 -10.15 1.73 8.64
C VAL A 67 -11.60 1.65 8.17
N ILE A 68 -11.94 0.70 7.29
CA ILE A 68 -13.32 0.56 6.77
C ILE A 68 -14.28 0.16 7.89
N LEU A 69 -13.88 -0.78 8.76
CA LEU A 69 -14.77 -1.32 9.77
C LEU A 69 -14.86 -0.46 11.02
N ALA A 70 -13.75 0.10 11.49
CA ALA A 70 -13.65 0.83 12.76
C ALA A 70 -13.74 2.36 12.61
N ASP A 71 -13.22 2.94 11.52
CA ASP A 71 -13.13 4.41 11.39
C ASP A 71 -14.16 5.01 10.41
N MET A 72 -14.59 4.27 9.39
CA MET A 72 -15.57 4.78 8.42
C MET A 72 -17.00 4.71 8.95
N ASP A 73 -17.57 5.89 9.21
CA ASP A 73 -18.96 6.06 9.61
C ASP A 73 -19.97 5.72 8.50
N GLY A 74 -21.13 5.24 8.93
CA GLY A 74 -22.26 4.93 8.06
C GLY A 74 -22.19 3.56 7.39
N GLY A 75 -23.14 3.34 6.48
CA GLY A 75 -23.28 2.08 5.74
C GLY A 75 -22.66 2.13 4.33
N PRO A 76 -22.75 1.02 3.57
CA PRO A 76 -22.09 0.87 2.28
C PRO A 76 -22.40 1.98 1.27
N ARG A 77 -23.62 2.54 1.30
CA ARG A 77 -24.04 3.65 0.44
C ARG A 77 -23.18 4.91 0.56
N LYS A 78 -22.59 5.17 1.74
CA LYS A 78 -21.68 6.30 1.97
C LYS A 78 -20.22 5.92 1.74
N GLN A 79 -19.85 4.69 2.07
CA GLN A 79 -18.47 4.21 2.01
C GLN A 79 -18.01 3.89 0.57
N VAL A 80 -18.86 3.24 -0.23
CA VAL A 80 -18.54 2.86 -1.63
C VAL A 80 -18.06 4.04 -2.48
N PRO A 81 -18.75 5.20 -2.57
CA PRO A 81 -18.25 6.31 -3.38
C PRO A 81 -16.91 6.87 -2.88
N ALA A 82 -16.64 6.82 -1.57
CA ALA A 82 -15.35 7.22 -1.01
C ALA A 82 -14.24 6.25 -1.41
N ILE A 83 -14.49 4.93 -1.30
CA ILE A 83 -13.55 3.88 -1.72
C ILE A 83 -13.27 3.96 -3.22
N LEU A 84 -14.31 4.18 -4.05
CA LEU A 84 -14.13 4.36 -5.49
C LEU A 84 -13.32 5.62 -5.83
N GLY A 85 -13.52 6.72 -5.09
CA GLY A 85 -12.74 7.94 -5.26
C GLY A 85 -11.25 7.73 -4.95
N VAL A 86 -10.94 7.05 -3.84
CA VAL A 86 -9.58 6.66 -3.48
C VAL A 86 -9.00 5.67 -4.51
N GLY A 87 -9.79 4.66 -4.88
CA GLY A 87 -9.40 3.63 -5.83
C GLY A 87 -9.08 4.17 -7.22
N ALA A 88 -9.83 5.17 -7.70
CA ALA A 88 -9.54 5.82 -8.99
C ALA A 88 -8.15 6.46 -9.01
N VAL A 89 -7.77 7.15 -7.92
CA VAL A 89 -6.44 7.76 -7.78
C VAL A 89 -5.38 6.66 -7.67
N LEU A 90 -5.61 5.64 -6.84
CA LEU A 90 -4.68 4.52 -6.66
C LEU A 90 -4.39 3.80 -7.97
N LEU A 91 -5.41 3.53 -8.78
CA LEU A 91 -5.25 2.84 -10.07
C LEU A 91 -4.39 3.65 -11.04
N VAL A 92 -4.60 4.97 -11.10
CA VAL A 92 -3.81 5.86 -11.96
C VAL A 92 -2.36 5.91 -11.49
N VAL A 93 -2.12 6.10 -10.20
CA VAL A 93 -0.76 6.16 -9.65
C VAL A 93 -0.04 4.82 -9.80
N ALA A 94 -0.71 3.69 -9.53
CA ALA A 94 -0.16 2.36 -9.73
C ALA A 94 0.21 2.10 -11.20
N ALA A 95 -0.61 2.55 -12.16
CA ALA A 95 -0.29 2.44 -13.58
C ALA A 95 0.97 3.24 -13.93
N ILE A 96 1.09 4.47 -13.39
CA ILE A 96 2.27 5.32 -13.59
C ILE A 96 3.51 4.68 -12.97
N GLU A 97 3.44 4.18 -11.73
CA GLU A 97 4.57 3.51 -11.08
C GLU A 97 4.98 2.22 -11.79
N ALA A 98 4.02 1.43 -12.27
CA ALA A 98 4.31 0.25 -13.08
C ALA A 98 5.02 0.62 -14.38
N ALA A 99 4.62 1.71 -15.02
CA ALA A 99 5.30 2.23 -16.20
C ALA A 99 6.70 2.77 -15.85
N LEU A 100 6.89 3.36 -14.67
CA LEU A 100 8.18 3.90 -14.22
C LEU A 100 9.06 2.88 -13.48
N ALA A 101 8.60 1.65 -13.26
CA ALA A 101 9.38 0.62 -12.56
C ALA A 101 10.81 0.43 -13.14
N PRO A 102 11.03 0.44 -14.47
CA PRO A 102 12.39 0.35 -15.02
C PRO A 102 13.31 1.51 -14.63
N THR A 103 12.76 2.70 -14.36
CA THR A 103 13.55 3.83 -13.83
C THR A 103 14.18 3.46 -12.49
N LEU A 104 13.43 2.81 -11.60
CA LEU A 104 13.97 2.31 -10.32
C LEU A 104 15.02 1.22 -10.52
N ALA A 105 14.85 0.35 -11.52
CA ALA A 105 15.85 -0.66 -11.85
C ALA A 105 17.17 -0.05 -12.37
N SER A 106 17.14 1.11 -13.02
CA SER A 106 18.35 1.79 -13.52
C SER A 106 19.27 2.29 -12.42
N VAL A 107 18.72 2.59 -11.24
CA VAL A 107 19.45 3.17 -10.10
C VAL A 107 19.77 2.16 -9.00
N LEU A 108 19.33 0.91 -9.13
CA LEU A 108 19.48 -0.14 -8.13
C LEU A 108 20.06 -1.43 -8.73
N ASN A 109 21.10 -1.96 -8.09
CA ASN A 109 21.51 -3.33 -8.26
C ASN A 109 20.47 -4.26 -7.59
N LEU A 110 19.55 -4.79 -8.41
CA LEU A 110 18.43 -5.59 -7.94
C LEU A 110 18.87 -6.89 -7.24
N ASP A 111 19.99 -7.50 -7.63
CA ASP A 111 20.51 -8.69 -6.96
C ASP A 111 20.92 -8.41 -5.51
N ILE A 112 21.62 -7.30 -5.28
CA ILE A 112 22.00 -6.86 -3.93
C ILE A 112 20.73 -6.50 -3.16
N PHE A 113 19.85 -5.70 -3.76
CA PHE A 113 18.60 -5.27 -3.12
C PHE A 113 17.74 -6.46 -2.67
N GLN A 114 17.54 -7.47 -3.53
CA GLN A 114 16.78 -8.68 -3.23
C GLN A 114 17.40 -9.50 -2.09
N ARG A 115 18.73 -9.60 -2.03
CA ARG A 115 19.41 -10.30 -0.93
C ARG A 115 19.15 -9.61 0.41
N PHE A 116 19.21 -8.28 0.45
CA PHE A 116 18.86 -7.54 1.67
C PHE A 116 17.37 -7.66 2.02
N ALA A 117 16.48 -7.63 1.03
CA ALA A 117 15.05 -7.85 1.25
C ALA A 117 14.78 -9.24 1.87
N ALA A 118 15.45 -10.30 1.41
CA ALA A 118 15.36 -11.62 2.01
C ALA A 118 15.81 -11.63 3.48
N VAL A 119 16.89 -10.92 3.80
CA VAL A 119 17.37 -10.76 5.19
C VAL A 119 16.36 -9.96 6.04
N VAL A 120 15.72 -8.93 5.48
CA VAL A 120 14.65 -8.17 6.15
C VAL A 120 13.47 -9.08 6.49
N ILE A 121 12.99 -9.87 5.53
CA ILE A 121 11.88 -10.82 5.75
C ILE A 121 12.25 -11.80 6.86
N LEU A 122 13.46 -12.38 6.83
CA LEU A 122 13.94 -13.28 7.87
C LEU A 122 13.99 -12.59 9.24
N ALA A 123 14.47 -11.34 9.31
CA ALA A 123 14.55 -10.58 10.54
C ALA A 123 13.17 -10.24 11.13
N VAL A 124 12.20 -9.86 10.28
CA VAL A 124 10.80 -9.62 10.68
C VAL A 124 10.18 -10.93 11.17
N ALA A 125 10.32 -12.02 10.41
CA ALA A 125 9.78 -13.32 10.80
C ALA A 125 10.34 -13.81 12.15
N ALA A 126 11.66 -13.70 12.35
CA ALA A 126 12.30 -14.07 13.61
C ALA A 126 11.82 -13.23 14.81
N ARG A 127 11.66 -11.91 14.60
CA ARG A 127 11.12 -10.99 15.62
C ARG A 127 9.66 -11.31 15.98
N THR A 128 8.86 -11.69 14.99
CA THR A 128 7.47 -12.11 15.21
C THR A 128 7.39 -13.45 15.94
N ALA A 129 8.32 -14.38 15.66
CA ALA A 129 8.35 -15.70 16.29
C ALA A 129 8.88 -15.68 17.73
N SER A 130 9.84 -14.80 18.07
CA SER A 130 10.43 -14.74 19.40
C SER A 130 10.94 -13.34 19.76
N ALA A 131 10.41 -12.80 20.87
CA ALA A 131 10.87 -11.53 21.43
C ALA A 131 12.36 -11.57 21.80
N ARG A 132 12.87 -12.70 22.29
CA ARG A 132 14.30 -12.87 22.67
C ARG A 132 15.23 -12.83 21.46
N ILE A 133 14.84 -13.47 20.35
CA ILE A 133 15.62 -13.40 19.09
C ILE A 133 15.58 -11.98 18.52
N GLY A 134 14.46 -11.28 18.72
CA GLY A 134 14.31 -9.89 18.30
C GLY A 134 15.28 -8.91 18.98
N GLU A 135 15.82 -9.21 20.15
CA GLU A 135 16.82 -8.36 20.82
C GLU A 135 18.22 -8.51 20.21
N LEU A 136 18.52 -9.65 19.58
CA LEU A 136 19.83 -9.95 18.99
C LEU A 136 19.96 -9.49 17.54
N LEU A 137 18.84 -9.40 16.81
CA LEU A 137 18.85 -9.05 15.39
C LEU A 137 18.79 -7.53 15.17
N PRO A 138 19.50 -7.01 14.15
CA PRO A 138 19.35 -5.62 13.73
C PRO A 138 17.89 -5.28 13.47
N ARG A 139 17.52 -4.02 13.70
CA ARG A 139 16.16 -3.56 13.38
C ARG A 139 15.94 -3.67 11.86
N PRO A 140 14.81 -4.19 11.38
CA PRO A 140 14.54 -4.34 9.95
C PRO A 140 14.82 -3.07 9.14
N ALA A 141 14.46 -1.90 9.68
CA ALA A 141 14.75 -0.60 9.07
C ALA A 141 16.24 -0.34 8.82
N VAL A 142 17.14 -0.78 9.71
CA VAL A 142 18.59 -0.64 9.53
C VAL A 142 19.06 -1.50 8.35
N ILE A 143 18.53 -2.72 8.25
CA ILE A 143 18.84 -3.66 7.16
C ILE A 143 18.36 -3.07 5.82
N VAL A 144 17.16 -2.48 5.79
CA VAL A 144 16.62 -1.79 4.60
C VAL A 144 17.52 -0.63 4.18
N VAL A 145 17.93 0.24 5.11
CA VAL A 145 18.80 1.39 4.80
C VAL A 145 20.16 0.93 4.28
N LEU A 146 20.78 -0.06 4.94
CA LEU A 146 22.05 -0.63 4.48
C LEU A 146 21.90 -1.29 3.10
N GLY A 147 20.81 -2.02 2.88
CA GLY A 147 20.52 -2.66 1.60
C GLY A 147 20.34 -1.65 0.48
N LEU A 148 19.58 -0.58 0.73
CA LEU A 148 19.40 0.51 -0.22
C LEU A 148 20.76 1.14 -0.56
N LEU A 149 21.54 1.55 0.43
CA LEU A 149 22.87 2.15 0.23
C LEU A 149 23.83 1.22 -0.52
N ALA A 150 23.80 -0.08 -0.22
CA ALA A 150 24.64 -1.06 -0.90
C ALA A 150 24.18 -1.35 -2.33
N SER A 151 22.88 -1.21 -2.62
CA SER A 151 22.31 -1.45 -3.94
C SER A 151 22.34 -0.23 -4.87
N LEU A 152 22.55 0.98 -4.36
CA LEU A 152 22.51 2.18 -5.20
C LEU A 152 23.64 2.17 -6.24
N ASP A 153 23.26 2.21 -7.52
CA ASP A 153 24.15 2.45 -8.65
C ASP A 153 23.67 3.68 -9.41
N VAL A 154 24.13 4.85 -8.97
CA VAL A 154 23.77 6.14 -9.58
C VAL A 154 24.52 6.42 -10.89
N SER A 155 25.48 5.57 -11.26
CA SER A 155 26.32 5.76 -12.44
C SER A 155 25.53 5.64 -13.75
N ASN A 156 24.41 4.91 -13.71
CA ASN A 156 23.56 4.57 -14.85
C ASN A 156 22.12 5.06 -14.69
N ALA A 157 21.89 6.07 -13.86
CA ALA A 157 20.56 6.60 -13.59
C ALA A 157 19.89 7.12 -14.87
N GLU A 158 18.80 6.49 -15.30
CA GLU A 158 18.06 6.84 -16.51
C GLU A 158 16.55 6.88 -16.25
N LEU A 159 15.86 7.89 -16.78
CA LEU A 159 14.40 7.93 -16.76
C LEU A 159 13.86 7.00 -17.85
N VAL A 160 13.47 5.79 -17.45
CA VAL A 160 12.96 4.75 -18.34
C VAL A 160 11.48 4.48 -18.07
N VAL A 161 10.68 4.64 -19.12
CA VAL A 161 9.26 4.29 -19.11
C VAL A 161 9.08 2.95 -19.85
N SER A 162 8.46 1.98 -19.17
CA SER A 162 8.13 0.68 -19.76
C SER A 162 7.15 0.84 -20.91
N THR A 163 7.48 0.22 -22.04
CA THR A 163 6.57 0.06 -23.19
C THR A 163 5.75 -1.23 -23.10
N ASP A 164 6.01 -2.07 -22.09
CA ASP A 164 5.25 -3.30 -21.84
C ASP A 164 3.90 -2.95 -21.17
N LEU A 165 2.87 -2.86 -22.01
CA LEU A 165 1.49 -2.66 -21.56
C LEU A 165 0.98 -3.80 -20.69
N GLY A 166 1.52 -5.02 -20.84
CA GLY A 166 1.20 -6.17 -20.00
C GLY A 166 1.65 -5.97 -18.56
N LEU A 167 2.87 -5.47 -18.35
CA LEU A 167 3.38 -5.13 -17.01
C LEU A 167 2.52 -4.05 -16.35
N VAL A 168 2.22 -2.97 -17.07
CA VAL A 168 1.38 -1.87 -16.57
C VAL A 168 -0.03 -2.38 -16.21
N ALA A 169 -0.62 -3.22 -17.06
CA ALA A 169 -1.92 -3.82 -16.80
C ALA A 169 -1.91 -4.72 -15.56
N ARG A 170 -0.88 -5.56 -15.38
CA ARG A 170 -0.74 -6.44 -14.21
C ARG A 170 -0.54 -5.66 -12.92
N GLY A 171 0.31 -4.63 -12.93
CA GLY A 171 0.51 -3.73 -11.79
C GLY A 171 -0.80 -3.00 -11.42
N THR A 172 -1.47 -2.43 -12.42
CA THR A 172 -2.77 -1.76 -12.22
C THR A 172 -3.83 -2.73 -11.70
N ALA A 173 -3.85 -3.97 -12.20
CA ALA A 173 -4.77 -5.01 -11.74
C ALA A 173 -4.55 -5.36 -10.26
N ALA A 174 -3.31 -5.38 -9.76
CA ALA A 174 -3.02 -5.63 -8.36
C ALA A 174 -3.63 -4.53 -7.45
N ALA A 175 -3.43 -3.26 -7.80
CA ALA A 175 -4.10 -2.15 -7.11
C ALA A 175 -5.64 -2.27 -7.19
N GLY A 176 -6.16 -2.68 -8.36
CA GLY A 176 -7.58 -2.95 -8.57
C GLY A 176 -8.15 -4.04 -7.66
N VAL A 177 -7.40 -5.13 -7.44
CA VAL A 177 -7.78 -6.17 -6.48
C VAL A 177 -7.90 -5.61 -5.07
N GLY A 178 -6.98 -4.75 -4.64
CA GLY A 178 -7.07 -4.08 -3.34
C GLY A 178 -8.31 -3.20 -3.19
N VAL A 179 -8.67 -2.46 -4.25
CA VAL A 179 -9.90 -1.64 -4.29
C VAL A 179 -11.15 -2.51 -4.28
N LEU A 180 -11.19 -3.59 -5.07
CA LEU A 180 -12.30 -4.54 -5.08
C LEU A 180 -12.48 -5.21 -3.72
N PHE A 181 -11.38 -5.56 -3.05
CA PHE A 181 -11.43 -6.11 -1.71
C PHE A 181 -11.96 -5.10 -0.69
N ALA A 182 -11.51 -3.84 -0.74
CA ALA A 182 -12.05 -2.77 0.10
C ALA A 182 -13.57 -2.59 -0.11
N LEU A 183 -14.04 -2.65 -1.36
CA LEU A 183 -15.47 -2.61 -1.66
C LEU A 183 -16.22 -3.82 -1.08
N ALA A 184 -15.67 -5.03 -1.21
CA ALA A 184 -16.24 -6.24 -0.64
C ALA A 184 -16.37 -6.14 0.89
N VAL A 185 -15.31 -5.67 1.56
CA VAL A 185 -15.31 -5.44 3.02
C VAL A 185 -16.37 -4.41 3.42
N SER A 186 -16.48 -3.31 2.68
CA SER A 186 -17.51 -2.28 2.95
C SER A 186 -18.93 -2.83 2.79
N LEU A 187 -19.20 -3.58 1.72
CA LEU A 187 -20.51 -4.18 1.46
C LEU A 187 -20.88 -5.22 2.51
N SER A 188 -19.91 -6.04 2.92
CA SER A 188 -20.06 -7.04 3.99
C SER A 188 -19.97 -6.44 5.40
N GLY A 189 -19.67 -5.13 5.51
CA GLY A 189 -19.43 -4.43 6.77
C GLY A 189 -20.50 -4.67 7.84
N PRO A 190 -21.81 -4.51 7.55
CA PRO A 190 -22.87 -4.77 8.54
C PRO A 190 -22.84 -6.18 9.11
N ALA A 191 -22.56 -7.20 8.29
CA ALA A 191 -22.45 -8.57 8.75
C ALA A 191 -21.18 -8.75 9.60
N ILE A 192 -20.03 -8.25 9.13
CA ILE A 192 -18.75 -8.38 9.84
C ILE A 192 -18.79 -7.70 11.21
N ARG A 193 -19.35 -6.48 11.28
CA ARG A 193 -19.50 -5.72 12.53
C ARG A 193 -20.41 -6.42 13.56
N SER A 194 -21.31 -7.29 13.11
CA SER A 194 -22.17 -8.07 14.04
C SER A 194 -21.45 -9.28 14.65
N MET A 195 -20.34 -9.72 14.04
CA MET A 195 -19.59 -10.92 14.43
C MET A 195 -18.29 -10.59 15.19
N VAL A 196 -17.84 -9.32 15.18
CA VAL A 196 -16.50 -8.92 15.64
C VAL A 196 -16.60 -7.69 16.54
N ASP A 197 -15.84 -7.72 17.66
CA ASP A 197 -15.69 -6.57 18.56
C ASP A 197 -14.73 -5.53 17.95
N LEU A 198 -15.30 -4.44 17.42
CA LEU A 198 -14.59 -3.42 16.65
C LEU A 198 -13.71 -2.50 17.51
N ASP A 199 -13.98 -2.39 18.81
CA ASP A 199 -13.21 -1.51 19.70
C ASP A 199 -11.75 -1.97 19.80
N ARG A 200 -11.48 -3.25 19.53
CA ARG A 200 -10.11 -3.82 19.41
C ARG A 200 -9.38 -3.46 18.12
N PHE A 201 -10.08 -2.97 17.10
CA PHE A 201 -9.49 -2.66 15.78
C PHE A 201 -9.33 -1.16 15.53
N ARG A 202 -9.75 -0.30 16.45
CA ARG A 202 -9.61 1.15 16.30
C ARG A 202 -8.14 1.56 16.42
N PHE A 203 -7.62 2.29 15.45
CA PHE A 203 -6.24 2.77 15.49
C PHE A 203 -6.04 3.80 16.62
N GLY A 204 -5.14 3.52 17.56
CA GLY A 204 -4.74 4.44 18.63
C GLY A 204 -5.54 4.35 19.94
N SER A 205 -6.21 3.22 20.21
CA SER A 205 -6.72 2.87 21.55
C SER A 205 -5.63 2.32 22.47
#